data_AF-A0A1H4P863-F1
#
_entry.id   AF-A0A1H4P863-F1
#
_cell.length_a   1.000
_cell.length_b   1.000
_cell.length_c   1.000
_cell.angle_alpha   90.00
_cell.angle_beta   90.00
_cell.angle_gamma   90.00
#
_symmetry.space_group_name_H-M   'P 1'
#
loop_
_entity.id
_entity.type
_entity.pdbx_description
1 polymer ?
#
loop_
_entity_poly.entity_id
_entity_poly.type
_entity_poly.pdbx_seq_one_letter_code
_entity_poly.pdbx_strand_id
1 'polypeptide(L)' 'MSWLDRLLGNDHERAATQYAGRESATERATRQRRASHHRSGAQQAARAGQAWEDRDRAQDTKGRWYRAAR' A
#
# COMPACT_ATOMS: atom_id res chain seq x y z
N MET A 1 20.10 40.62 -4.50
CA MET A 1 19.79 39.18 -4.61
C MET A 1 20.61 38.42 -3.58
N SER A 2 19.95 37.71 -2.66
CA SER A 2 20.56 37.08 -1.48
C SER A 2 21.34 35.81 -1.85
N TRP A 3 22.47 35.55 -1.20
CA TRP A 3 23.30 34.36 -1.39
C TRP A 3 22.54 33.04 -1.14
N LEU A 4 21.55 33.07 -0.25
CA LEU A 4 20.66 31.95 0.06
C LEU A 4 19.83 31.51 -1.15
N ASP A 5 19.43 32.47 -1.99
CA ASP A 5 18.63 32.24 -3.21
C ASP A 5 19.45 31.49 -4.27
N ARG A 6 20.76 31.77 -4.35
CA ARG A 6 21.71 31.10 -5.24
C ARG A 6 22.12 29.71 -4.74
N LEU A 7 22.05 29.48 -3.43
CA LEU A 7 22.36 28.17 -2.83
C LEU A 7 21.16 27.21 -2.95
N LEU A 8 19.95 27.70 -2.66
CA LEU A 8 18.73 26.90 -2.69
C LEU A 8 18.14 26.74 -4.10
N GLY A 9 18.21 27.78 -4.94
CA GLY A 9 17.67 27.75 -6.31
C GLY A 9 18.52 26.92 -7.28
N ASN A 10 19.84 26.89 -7.10
CA ASN A 10 20.77 26.21 -8.00
C ASN A 10 20.91 24.70 -7.69
N ASP A 11 20.67 24.30 -6.44
CA ASP A 11 20.78 22.89 -6.04
C ASP A 11 19.62 22.06 -6.60
N HIS A 12 18.41 22.62 -6.65
CA HIS A 12 17.24 21.95 -7.21
C HIS A 12 17.38 21.72 -8.73
N GLU A 13 17.91 22.71 -9.45
CA GLU A 13 18.22 22.57 -10.88
C GLU A 13 19.35 21.57 -11.11
N ARG A 14 20.46 21.63 -10.34
CA ARG A 14 21.55 20.65 -10.45
C ARG A 14 21.12 19.23 -10.14
N ALA A 15 20.27 19.02 -9.13
CA ALA A 15 19.70 17.73 -8.83
C ALA A 15 18.82 17.23 -9.98
N ALA A 16 17.99 18.11 -10.55
CA ALA A 16 17.19 17.78 -11.72
C ALA A 16 18.05 17.39 -12.93
N THR A 17 19.18 18.07 -13.19
CA THR A 17 20.09 17.75 -14.31
C THR A 17 20.93 16.49 -14.05
N GLN A 18 21.41 16.27 -12.82
CA GLN A 18 22.23 15.09 -12.48
C GLN A 18 21.41 13.79 -12.44
N TYR A 19 20.12 13.89 -12.06
CA TYR A 19 19.21 12.74 -12.02
C TYR A 19 18.24 12.72 -13.20
N ALA A 20 18.39 13.63 -14.17
CA ALA A 20 17.60 13.64 -15.40
C ALA A 20 17.72 12.28 -16.10
N GLY A 21 16.59 11.61 -16.30
CA GLY A 21 16.53 10.29 -16.93
C GLY A 21 16.78 9.10 -16.00
N ARG A 22 17.06 9.31 -14.71
CA ARG A 22 17.16 8.25 -13.71
C ARG A 22 15.86 8.15 -12.92
N GLU A 23 15.26 6.97 -12.87
CA GLU A 23 14.07 6.73 -12.06
C GLU A 23 14.37 7.05 -10.58
N SER A 24 13.59 7.94 -9.99
CA SER A 24 13.69 8.30 -8.58
C SER A 24 13.43 7.06 -7.72
N ALA A 25 14.08 6.98 -6.55
CA ALA A 25 13.81 5.91 -5.58
C ALA A 25 12.31 5.81 -5.24
N THR A 26 11.61 6.94 -5.21
CA THR A 26 10.17 7.02 -4.97
C THR A 26 9.35 6.46 -6.13
N GLU A 27 9.75 6.73 -7.38
CA GLU A 27 9.10 6.19 -8.57
C GLU A 27 9.28 4.67 -8.64
N ARG A 28 10.50 4.19 -8.38
CA ARG A 28 10.81 2.77 -8.28
C ARG A 28 9.99 2.07 -7.20
N ALA A 29 9.89 2.67 -6.01
CA ALA A 29 9.07 2.14 -4.92
C ALA A 29 7.58 2.10 -5.31
N THR A 30 7.09 3.14 -5.99
CA THR A 30 5.70 3.22 -6.46
C THR A 30 5.42 2.14 -7.52
N ARG A 31 6.33 1.93 -8.47
CA ARG A 31 6.26 0.84 -9.45
C ARG A 31 6.22 -0.52 -8.77
N GLN A 32 7.11 -0.76 -7.81
CA GLN A 32 7.17 -2.02 -7.06
C GLN A 32 5.86 -2.29 -6.30
N ARG A 33 5.28 -1.27 -5.67
CA ARG A 33 3.98 -1.39 -4.98
C ARG A 33 2.87 -1.76 -5.96
N ARG A 34 2.78 -1.10 -7.12
CA ARG A 34 1.79 -1.43 -8.16
C ARG A 34 1.96 -2.86 -8.67
N ALA A 35 3.19 -3.26 -8.99
CA ALA A 35 3.49 -4.62 -9.45
C ALA A 35 3.12 -5.68 -8.40
N SER A 36 3.43 -5.41 -7.12
CA SER A 36 3.05 -6.29 -6.01
C SER A 36 1.54 -6.38 -5.83
N HIS A 37 0.81 -5.25 -5.94
CA HIS A 37 -0.65 -5.23 -5.89
C HIS A 37 -1.27 -6.02 -7.05
N HIS A 38 -0.76 -5.88 -8.27
CA HIS A 38 -1.23 -6.69 -9.41
C HIS A 38 -0.99 -8.18 -9.21
N ARG A 39 0.18 -8.56 -8.67
CA ARG A 39 0.52 -9.97 -8.44
C ARG A 39 -0.26 -10.59 -7.29
N SER A 40 -0.48 -9.83 -6.21
CA SER A 40 -1.04 -10.37 -4.96
C SER A 40 -2.50 -10.02 -4.71
N GLY A 41 -3.09 -9.10 -5.49
CA GLY A 41 -4.45 -8.59 -5.27
C GLY A 41 -5.50 -9.68 -5.24
N ALA A 42 -5.46 -10.62 -6.19
CA ALA A 42 -6.38 -11.77 -6.23
C ALA A 42 -6.22 -12.69 -5.01
N GLN A 43 -4.98 -12.95 -4.59
CA GLN A 43 -4.71 -13.77 -3.39
C GLN A 43 -5.15 -13.06 -2.11
N GLN A 44 -4.96 -11.74 -2.01
CA GLN A 44 -5.42 -10.95 -0.88
C GLN A 44 -6.95 -10.90 -0.81
N ALA A 45 -7.62 -10.73 -1.95
CA ALA A 45 -9.08 -10.77 -2.03
C ALA A 45 -9.63 -12.15 -1.61
N ALA A 46 -9.02 -13.24 -2.09
CA ALA A 46 -9.40 -14.60 -1.69
C ALA A 46 -9.23 -14.82 -0.18
N ARG A 47 -8.11 -14.38 0.41
CA ARG A 47 -7.87 -14.46 1.87
C ARG A 47 -8.88 -13.61 2.66
N ALA A 48 -9.22 -12.44 2.17
CA ALA A 48 -10.20 -11.57 2.81
C ALA A 48 -11.61 -12.20 2.78
N GLY A 49 -12.00 -12.82 1.66
CA GLY A 49 -13.24 -13.59 1.55
C GLY A 49 -13.28 -14.76 2.53
N GLN A 50 -12.21 -15.56 2.56
CA GLN A 50 -12.11 -16.68 3.51
C GLN A 50 -12.21 -16.21 4.97
N ALA A 51 -11.52 -15.13 5.34
CA ALA A 51 -11.58 -14.58 6.69
C ALA A 51 -12.98 -14.06 7.07
N TRP A 52 -13.74 -13.54 6.11
CA TRP A 52 -15.13 -13.15 6.31
C TRP A 52 -16.02 -14.38 6.55
N GLU A 53 -15.90 -15.42 5.71
CA GLU A 53 -16.65 -16.67 5.88
C GLU A 53 -16.33 -17.38 7.21
N ASP A 54 -15.04 -17.40 7.60
CA ASP A 54 -14.61 -18.01 8.85
C ASP A 54 -15.16 -17.26 10.07
N ARG A 55 -15.24 -15.92 9.99
CA ARG A 55 -15.86 -15.10 11.04
C ARG A 55 -17.36 -15.35 11.13
N ASP A 56 -18.04 -15.43 9.99
CA ASP A 56 -19.47 -15.73 9.93
C ASP A 56 -19.78 -17.10 10.53
N ARG A 57 -19.05 -18.14 10.09
CA ARG A 57 -19.13 -19.49 10.64
C ARG A 57 -18.86 -19.55 12.14
N ALA A 58 -17.90 -18.77 12.64
CA ALA A 58 -17.58 -18.69 14.06
C ALA A 58 -18.69 -18.01 14.88
N GLN A 59 -19.47 -17.10 14.30
CA GLN A 59 -20.64 -16.51 14.97
C GLN A 59 -21.80 -17.52 15.03
N ASP A 60 -22.04 -18.25 13.95
CA ASP A 60 -23.07 -19.30 13.89
C ASP A 60 -22.83 -20.43 14.90
N THR A 61 -21.56 -20.84 15.08
CA THR A 61 -21.22 -21.84 16.09
C THR A 61 -21.42 -21.34 17.52
N LYS A 62 -21.21 -20.04 17.78
CA LYS A 62 -21.44 -19.44 19.10
C LYS A 62 -22.93 -19.25 19.42
N GLY A 63 -23.77 -19.00 18.41
CA GLY A 63 -25.22 -18.88 18.57
C GLY A 63 -25.94 -20.20 18.89
N ARG A 64 -25.34 -21.36 18.57
CA ARG A 64 -25.96 -22.68 18.79
C ARG A 64 -25.99 -23.14 20.24
N TRP A 65 -25.13 -22.62 21.12
CA TRP A 65 -25.08 -23.05 22.53
C TRP A 65 -26.06 -22.30 23.43
N TYR A 66 -26.62 -21.17 22.97
CA TYR A 66 -27.54 -20.33 23.75
C TYR A 66 -28.90 -20.20 23.05
N ARG A 67 -29.57 -21.34 22.84
CA ARG A 67 -31.03 -21.37 22.67
C ARG A 67 -31.56 -22.28 23.78
N ALA A 68 -31.99 -21.68 24.89
CA ALA A 68 -32.87 -22.39 25.80
C ALA A 68 -34.12 -22.77 24.98
N ALA A 69 -34.36 -24.06 24.83
CA ALA A 69 -35.59 -24.57 24.25
C ALA A 69 -36.76 -23.96 25.04
N ARG A 70 -37.68 -23.31 24.33
CA ARG A 70 -38.94 -22.84 24.88
C ARG A 70 -40.01 -23.87 24.63
#